data_AF-A0A257GUQ9-F1
#
_entry.id   AF-A0A257GUQ9-F1
#
_cell.length_a   1.000
_cell.length_b   1.000
_cell.length_c   1.000
_cell.angle_alpha   90.00
_cell.angle_beta   90.00
_cell.angle_gamma   90.00
#
_symmetry.space_group_name_H-M   'P 1'
#
loop_
_entity.id
_entity.type
_entity.pdbx_description
1 polymer ?
#
loop_
_entity_poly.entity_id
_entity_poly.type
_entity_poly.pdbx_seq_one_letter_code
_entity_poly.pdbx_strand_id
1 'polypeptide(L)'
;MNQDLSILHLVLNASIVVQAVMLLLVLVSISSWAAIFRKLFALNKVKALNEEFERDFWSGASINDLFAKATKNAASCGPMERIFASGMREFQKLRERRVTDVG
;
A
#
# COMPACT_ATOMS: atom_id res chain seq x y z
N MET A 1 -31.47 16.93 -42.80
CA MET A 1 -30.06 17.32 -43.01
C MET A 1 -29.38 17.52 -41.66
N ASN A 2 -29.16 16.45 -40.91
CA ASN A 2 -28.14 16.41 -39.87
C ASN A 2 -27.69 14.96 -39.88
N GLN A 3 -26.53 14.72 -40.50
CA GLN A 3 -25.85 13.47 -40.21
C GLN A 3 -25.39 13.62 -38.77
N ASP A 4 -26.15 13.00 -37.87
CA ASP A 4 -25.68 12.63 -36.56
C ASP A 4 -24.44 11.76 -36.78
N LEU A 5 -23.29 12.41 -36.98
CA LEU A 5 -21.96 11.85 -36.88
C LEU A 5 -21.73 11.53 -35.40
N SER A 6 -22.58 10.66 -34.88
CA SER A 6 -22.41 10.06 -33.58
C SER A 6 -21.13 9.26 -33.69
N ILE A 7 -20.17 9.56 -32.82
CA ILE A 7 -18.87 8.86 -32.75
C ILE A 7 -19.10 7.34 -32.72
N LEU A 8 -20.20 6.89 -32.10
CA LEU A 8 -20.64 5.50 -32.10
C LEU A 8 -20.98 4.97 -33.50
N HIS A 9 -21.67 5.75 -34.34
CA HIS A 9 -21.98 5.36 -35.72
C HIS A 9 -20.70 5.27 -36.58
N LEU A 10 -19.74 6.16 -36.37
CA LEU A 10 -18.44 6.11 -37.06
C LEU A 10 -17.64 4.85 -36.67
N VAL A 11 -17.65 4.50 -35.38
CA VAL A 11 -16.99 3.28 -34.87
C VAL A 11 -17.73 2.02 -35.35
N LEU A 12 -19.06 1.99 -35.33
CA LEU A 12 -19.86 0.85 -35.78
C LEU A 12 -19.74 0.55 -37.28
N ASN A 13 -19.54 1.58 -38.10
CA ASN A 13 -19.29 1.43 -39.55
C ASN A 13 -17.81 1.23 -39.89
N ALA A 14 -16.89 1.32 -38.92
CA ALA A 14 -15.47 1.05 -39.15
C ALA A 14 -15.22 -0.45 -39.37
N SER A 15 -14.06 -0.80 -39.94
CA SER A 15 -13.68 -2.19 -40.14
C SER A 15 -13.56 -2.93 -38.80
N ILE A 16 -13.82 -4.24 -38.82
CA ILE A 16 -13.77 -5.10 -37.63
C ILE A 16 -12.42 -5.01 -36.89
N VAL A 17 -11.34 -4.82 -37.65
CA VAL A 17 -9.98 -4.66 -37.11
C VAL A 17 -9.86 -3.36 -36.32
N VAL A 18 -10.39 -2.25 -36.83
CA VAL A 18 -10.37 -0.95 -36.14
C VAL A 18 -11.19 -1.01 -34.86
N GLN A 19 -12.36 -1.63 -34.89
CA GLN A 19 -13.18 -1.83 -33.69
C GLN A 19 -12.45 -2.64 -32.61
N ALA A 20 -11.77 -3.73 -33.00
CA ALA A 20 -11.00 -4.54 -32.08
C ALA A 20 -9.84 -3.76 -31.42
N VAL A 21 -9.11 -2.95 -32.21
CA VAL A 21 -8.02 -2.11 -31.69
C VAL A 21 -8.56 -1.06 -30.72
N MET A 22 -9.65 -0.37 -31.07
CA MET A 22 -10.29 0.62 -30.21
C MET A 22 -10.76 0.01 -28.88
N LEU A 23 -11.39 -1.18 -28.93
CA LEU A 23 -11.82 -1.89 -27.74
C LEU A 23 -10.64 -2.30 -26.86
N LEU A 24 -9.56 -2.80 -27.45
CA LEU A 24 -8.34 -3.15 -26.72
C LEU A 24 -7.73 -1.93 -26.05
N LEU A 25 -7.64 -0.80 -26.75
CA LEU A 25 -7.12 0.45 -26.19
C LEU A 25 -7.94 0.92 -24.99
N VAL A 26 -9.27 0.83 -25.05
CA VAL A 26 -10.15 1.16 -23.94
C VAL A 26 -9.93 0.23 -22.75
N LEU A 27 -9.84 -1.09 -22.97
CA LEU A 27 -9.58 -2.06 -21.90
C LEU A 27 -8.23 -1.82 -21.22
N VAL A 28 -7.18 -1.55 -22.01
CA VAL A 28 -5.84 -1.23 -21.50
C VAL A 28 -5.86 0.09 -20.72
N SER A 29 -6.57 1.11 -21.22
CA SER A 29 -6.72 2.41 -20.54
C SER A 29 -7.38 2.25 -19.17
N ILE A 30 -8.51 1.53 -19.11
CA ILE A 30 -9.21 1.26 -17.84
C ILE A 30 -8.32 0.45 -16.89
N SER A 31 -7.63 -0.56 -17.40
CA SER A 31 -6.69 -1.38 -16.60
C SER A 31 -5.55 -0.54 -16.02
N SER A 32 -5.02 0.41 -16.79
CA SER A 32 -3.98 1.34 -16.35
C SER A 32 -4.48 2.24 -15.22
N TRP A 33 -5.66 2.84 -15.38
CA TRP A 33 -6.31 3.64 -14.33
C TRP A 33 -6.59 2.82 -13.07
N ALA A 34 -7.11 1.59 -13.20
CA ALA A 34 -7.33 0.70 -12.07
C ALA A 34 -6.03 0.37 -11.33
N ALA A 35 -4.93 0.15 -12.07
CA ALA A 35 -3.61 -0.08 -11.47
C ALA A 35 -3.08 1.15 -10.73
N ILE A 36 -3.27 2.36 -11.29
CA ILE A 36 -2.91 3.64 -10.66
C ILE A 36 -3.67 3.81 -9.35
N PHE A 37 -5.00 3.67 -9.36
CA PHE A 37 -5.81 3.79 -8.15
C PHE A 37 -5.42 2.76 -7.10
N ARG A 38 -5.24 1.49 -7.49
CA ARG A 38 -4.81 0.43 -6.57
C ARG A 38 -3.50 0.79 -5.86
N LYS A 39 -2.54 1.34 -6.59
CA LYS A 39 -1.24 1.75 -6.02
C LYS A 39 -1.36 2.98 -5.13
N LEU A 40 -2.18 3.96 -5.52
CA LEU A 40 -2.50 5.14 -4.69
C LEU A 40 -3.13 4.74 -3.35
N PHE A 41 -4.14 3.87 -3.36
CA PHE A 41 -4.77 3.38 -2.12
C PHE A 41 -3.79 2.59 -1.25
N ALA A 42 -2.96 1.73 -1.85
CA ALA A 42 -1.95 0.98 -1.11
C ALA A 42 -0.94 1.90 -0.42
N LEU A 43 -0.46 2.94 -1.11
CA LEU A 43 0.49 3.91 -0.55
C LEU A 43 -0.16 4.77 0.54
N ASN A 44 -1.39 5.25 0.33
CA ASN A 44 -2.11 6.03 1.35
C ASN A 44 -2.38 5.22 2.61
N LYS A 45 -2.76 3.95 2.47
CA LYS A 45 -2.94 3.05 3.62
C LYS A 45 -1.64 2.89 4.42
N VAL A 46 -0.51 2.70 3.74
CA VAL A 46 0.80 2.59 4.38
C VAL A 46 1.18 3.88 5.09
N LYS A 47 0.93 5.05 4.48
CA LYS A 47 1.19 6.36 5.10
C LYS A 47 0.37 6.56 6.37
N ALA A 48 -0.93 6.28 6.34
CA ALA A 48 -1.80 6.44 7.50
C ALA A 48 -1.36 5.57 8.69
N LEU A 49 -1.00 4.30 8.43
CA LEU A 49 -0.46 3.40 9.46
C LEU A 49 0.86 3.92 10.04
N ASN A 50 1.68 4.56 9.21
CA ASN A 50 2.95 5.11 9.66
C ASN A 50 2.77 6.34 10.56
N GLU A 51 1.88 7.25 10.18
CA GLU A 51 1.56 8.46 10.96
C GLU A 51 0.94 8.11 12.32
N GLU A 52 0.12 7.06 12.39
CA GLU A 52 -0.45 6.57 13.64
C GLU A 52 0.64 6.06 14.60
N PHE A 53 1.55 5.22 14.11
CA PHE A 53 2.68 4.75 14.90
C PHE A 53 3.59 5.89 15.36
N GLU A 54 3.90 6.82 14.45
CA GLU A 54 4.78 7.95 14.75
C GLU A 54 4.17 8.84 15.84
N ARG A 55 2.86 9.14 15.77
CA ARG A 55 2.16 9.87 16.82
C ARG A 55 2.22 9.14 18.16
N ASP A 56 1.96 7.83 18.19
CA ASP A 56 2.04 7.03 19.41
C ASP A 56 3.47 7.04 19.98
N PHE A 57 4.49 6.95 19.13
CA PHE A 57 5.90 7.03 19.51
C PHE A 57 6.26 8.38 20.14
N TRP A 58 5.87 9.49 19.51
CA TRP A 58 6.16 10.85 20.01
C TRP A 58 5.29 11.27 21.21
N SER A 59 4.16 10.60 21.44
CA SER A 59 3.28 10.87 22.58
C SER A 59 3.87 10.48 23.94
N GLY A 60 5.05 9.85 23.95
CA GLY A 60 5.69 9.37 25.18
C GLY A 60 5.12 8.04 25.68
N ALA A 61 4.42 7.30 24.82
CA ALA A 61 4.01 5.93 25.12
C ALA A 61 5.23 5.08 25.48
N SER A 62 5.08 4.20 26.47
CA SER A 62 6.19 3.36 26.90
C SER A 62 6.66 2.49 25.73
N ILE A 63 7.97 2.42 25.50
CA ILE A 63 8.58 1.58 24.44
C ILE A 63 8.11 0.11 24.56
N ASN A 64 7.83 -0.34 25.79
CA ASN A 64 7.28 -1.66 26.05
C ASN A 64 5.83 -1.81 25.57
N ASP A 65 4.97 -0.79 25.74
CA ASP A 65 3.60 -0.82 25.21
C ASP A 65 3.58 -0.78 23.68
N LEU A 66 4.46 0.04 23.07
CA LEU A 66 4.65 0.08 21.62
C LEU A 66 5.10 -1.28 21.09
N PHE A 67 6.03 -1.93 21.78
CA PHE A 67 6.49 -3.28 21.44
C PHE A 67 5.39 -4.34 21.61
N ALA A 68 4.58 -4.25 22.68
CA ALA A 68 3.46 -5.16 22.92
C ALA A 68 2.36 -5.00 21.85
N LYS A 69 2.02 -3.76 21.47
CA LYS A 69 1.10 -3.45 20.37
C LYS A 69 1.62 -4.01 19.04
N ALA A 70 2.88 -3.74 18.71
CA ALA A 70 3.51 -4.20 17.46
C ALA A 70 3.63 -5.73 17.39
N THR A 71 3.80 -6.40 18.53
CA THR A 71 3.83 -7.88 18.60
C THR A 71 2.44 -8.49 18.46
N LYS A 72 1.40 -7.88 19.04
CA LYS A 72 0.00 -8.34 18.92
C LYS A 72 -0.56 -8.18 17.51
N ASN A 73 -0.23 -7.09 16.81
CA ASN A 73 -0.80 -6.77 15.50
C ASN A 73 0.14 -7.03 14.31
N ALA A 74 1.17 -7.87 14.46
CA ALA A 74 2.21 -8.08 13.45
C ALA A 74 1.71 -8.40 12.01
N ALA A 75 0.49 -8.91 11.84
CA ALA A 75 -0.14 -9.19 10.56
C ALA A 75 -0.84 -7.96 9.90
N SER A 76 -1.24 -6.96 10.69
CA SER A 76 -1.94 -5.73 10.25
C SER A 76 -1.13 -4.46 10.46
N CYS A 77 0.01 -4.56 11.15
CA CYS A 77 0.93 -3.45 11.45
C CYS A 77 1.54 -2.80 10.20
N GLY A 78 1.77 -1.49 10.30
CA GLY A 78 2.48 -0.72 9.28
C GLY A 78 3.92 -1.20 9.08
N PRO A 79 4.57 -0.90 7.93
CA PRO A 79 5.96 -1.31 7.68
C PRO A 79 6.93 -0.83 8.76
N MET A 80 6.72 0.38 9.28
CA MET A 80 7.56 1.00 10.32
C MET A 80 7.44 0.31 11.68
N GLU A 81 6.22 -0.09 12.07
CA GLU A 81 5.99 -0.89 13.27
C GLU A 81 6.73 -2.22 13.22
N ARG A 82 6.75 -2.85 12.03
CA ARG A 82 7.47 -4.12 11.83
C ARG A 82 8.98 -3.94 11.98
N ILE A 83 9.54 -2.85 11.43
CA ILE A 83 10.95 -2.52 11.58
C ILE A 83 11.27 -2.27 13.06
N PHE A 84 10.46 -1.46 13.75
CA PHE A 84 10.62 -1.18 15.18
C PHE A 84 10.57 -2.45 16.03
N ALA A 85 9.58 -3.31 15.82
CA ALA A 85 9.45 -4.59 16.54
C ALA A 85 10.66 -5.50 16.31
N SER A 86 11.18 -5.56 15.08
CA SER A 86 12.39 -6.34 14.77
C SER A 86 13.64 -5.78 15.48
N GLY A 87 13.80 -4.46 15.50
CA GLY A 87 14.91 -3.80 16.19
C GLY A 87 14.85 -3.96 17.71
N MET A 88 13.66 -3.80 18.31
CA MET A 88 13.49 -3.99 19.76
C MET A 88 13.67 -5.44 20.18
N ARG A 89 13.26 -6.40 19.36
CA ARG A 89 13.51 -7.82 19.63
C ARG A 89 15.02 -8.11 19.67
N GLU A 90 15.79 -7.57 18.74
CA GLU A 90 17.25 -7.77 18.75
C GLU A 90 17.91 -7.02 19.92
N PHE A 91 17.45 -5.81 20.26
CA PHE A 91 17.95 -5.08 21.44
C PHE A 91 17.73 -5.86 22.74
N GLN A 92 16.54 -6.45 22.94
CA GLN A 92 16.26 -7.28 24.10
C GLN A 92 17.18 -8.51 24.17
N LYS A 93 17.38 -9.18 23.04
CA LYS A 93 18.28 -10.33 22.91
C LYS A 93 19.75 -9.99 23.20
N LEU A 94 20.22 -8.82 22.74
CA LEU A 94 21.57 -8.33 23.03
C LEU A 94 21.74 -7.97 24.50
N ARG A 95 20.70 -7.37 25.12
CA ARG A 95 20.69 -7.08 26.56
C ARG A 95 20.79 -8.36 27.40
N GLU A 96 20.01 -9.38 27.06
CA GLU A 96 20.08 -10.69 27.74
C GLU A 96 21.44 -11.36 27.57
N ARG A 97 22.02 -11.31 26.37
CA ARG A 97 23.38 -11.83 26.12
C ARG A 97 24.45 -11.11 26.94
N ARG A 98 24.39 -9.77 27.02
CA ARG A 98 25.33 -9.01 27.86
C ARG A 98 25.21 -9.38 29.34
N VAL A 99 24.00 -9.67 29.83
CA VAL A 99 23.80 -10.14 31.22
C VAL A 99 24.39 -11.54 31.44
N THR A 100 24.46 -12.38 30.40
CA THR A 100 24.97 -13.75 30.51
C THR A 100 26.50 -13.82 30.43
N ASP A 101 27.16 -12.83 29.81
CA ASP A 101 28.62 -12.76 29.62
C ASP A 101 29.38 -12.20 30.84
N VAL A 102 28.67 -11.75 31.89
CA VAL A 102 29.27 -11.21 33.13
C VAL A 102 29.50 -12.28 34.21
N GLY A 103 29.44 -13.57 33.85
CA GLY A 103 29.57 -14.72 34.77
C GLY A 103 30.94 -15.37 34.72
#